data_AF-A0A966IDZ0-F1
#
_entry.id   AF-A0A966IDZ0-F1
#
_cell.length_a   1.000
_cell.length_b   1.000
_cell.length_c   1.000
_cell.angle_alpha   90.00
_cell.angle_beta   90.00
_cell.angle_gamma   90.00
#
_symmetry.space_group_name_H-M   'P 1'
#
loop_
_entity.id
_entity.type
_entity.pdbx_description
1 polymer ?
#
loop_
_entity_poly.entity_id
_entity_poly.type
_entity_poly.pdbx_seq_one_letter_code
_entity_poly.pdbx_strand_id
1 'polypeptide(L)'
;MKYIKNGIFASLFMICTTALANEAIFESAKEHLNLDSRYIQIEYNTNIVEDFCPKQSVGCYTSADRGRIIVRDDLSKTHHDVVIFGLYTDYIQHSNTGLIDSSLTCDLKVNYLKAESQNNLANLYSGQCDAIYRNKVLVMN
;
A
#
# COMPACT_ATOMS: atom_id res chain seq x y z
N MET A 1 -36.15 37.47 21.11
CA MET A 1 -36.28 36.26 20.27
C MET A 1 -34.89 35.88 19.78
N LYS A 2 -34.31 34.78 20.28
CA LYS A 2 -32.92 34.36 20.00
C LYS A 2 -32.87 33.61 18.66
N TYR A 3 -32.12 34.13 17.70
CA TYR A 3 -31.72 33.38 16.52
C TYR A 3 -30.61 32.41 16.90
N ILE A 4 -30.92 31.12 16.92
CA ILE A 4 -29.93 30.06 17.11
C ILE A 4 -29.19 29.88 15.78
N LYS A 5 -27.86 30.00 15.85
CA LYS A 5 -26.92 29.77 14.74
C LYS A 5 -27.10 28.35 14.20
N ASN A 6 -27.51 28.23 12.93
CA ASN A 6 -27.23 27.04 12.13
C ASN A 6 -25.74 27.01 11.83
N GLY A 7 -25.04 26.05 12.40
CA GLY A 7 -23.65 25.79 12.06
C GLY A 7 -23.23 24.45 12.60
N ILE A 8 -22.50 23.71 11.76
CA ILE A 8 -21.80 22.45 12.03
C ILE A 8 -22.64 21.21 11.72
N PHE A 9 -22.57 20.75 10.46
CA PHE A 9 -22.66 19.33 10.08
C PHE A 9 -22.04 19.16 8.68
N ALA A 10 -20.71 19.29 8.58
CA ALA A 10 -20.00 19.05 7.31
C ALA A 10 -18.57 18.50 7.52
N SER A 11 -18.31 17.78 8.61
CA SER A 11 -16.97 17.25 8.93
C SER A 11 -16.89 15.72 9.01
N LEU A 12 -17.99 14.98 8.81
CA LEU A 12 -17.99 13.51 8.94
C LEU A 12 -17.86 12.73 7.63
N PHE A 13 -17.85 13.39 6.47
CA PHE A 13 -17.86 12.72 5.15
C PHE A 13 -16.46 12.36 4.60
N MET A 14 -15.37 12.89 5.14
CA MET A 14 -14.01 12.67 4.59
C MET A 14 -13.34 11.37 5.03
N ILE A 15 -13.73 10.78 6.18
CA ILE A 15 -13.06 9.57 6.70
C ILE A 15 -13.53 8.31 5.94
N CYS A 16 -14.77 8.29 5.45
CA CYS A 16 -15.30 7.14 4.71
C CYS A 16 -14.65 6.94 3.34
N THR A 17 -14.20 8.01 2.67
CA THR A 17 -13.72 7.90 1.27
C THR A 17 -12.37 7.21 1.17
N THR A 18 -11.47 7.40 2.13
CA THR A 18 -10.13 6.78 2.12
C THR A 18 -10.19 5.30 2.48
N ALA A 19 -11.04 4.92 3.43
CA ALA A 19 -11.26 3.52 3.79
C ALA A 19 -11.80 2.70 2.61
N LEU A 20 -12.81 3.23 1.91
CA LEU A 20 -13.40 2.58 0.73
C LEU A 20 -12.41 2.45 -0.43
N ALA A 21 -11.56 3.46 -0.65
CA ALA A 21 -10.52 3.41 -1.68
C ALA A 21 -9.48 2.32 -1.38
N ASN A 22 -9.04 2.20 -0.12
CA ASN A 22 -8.08 1.18 0.29
C ASN A 22 -8.66 -0.24 0.20
N GLU A 23 -9.95 -0.41 0.48
CA GLU A 23 -10.64 -1.69 0.32
C GLU A 23 -10.72 -2.12 -1.15
N ALA A 24 -10.96 -1.19 -2.09
CA ALA A 24 -10.91 -1.50 -3.51
C ALA A 24 -9.51 -1.94 -3.97
N ILE A 25 -8.45 -1.27 -3.48
CA ILE A 25 -7.06 -1.65 -3.77
C ILE A 25 -6.75 -3.05 -3.19
N PHE A 26 -7.24 -3.34 -1.99
CA PHE A 26 -7.10 -4.65 -1.37
C PHE A 26 -7.76 -5.76 -2.20
N GLU A 27 -8.99 -5.56 -2.67
CA GLU A 27 -9.67 -6.53 -3.53
C GLU A 27 -8.95 -6.71 -4.87
N SER A 28 -8.40 -5.63 -5.46
CA SER A 28 -7.57 -5.73 -6.66
C SER A 28 -6.30 -6.57 -6.41
N ALA A 29 -5.66 -6.42 -5.24
CA ALA A 29 -4.48 -7.22 -4.89
C ALA A 29 -4.83 -8.72 -4.75
N LYS A 30 -5.98 -9.04 -4.16
CA LYS A 30 -6.50 -10.42 -4.09
C LYS A 30 -6.73 -11.01 -5.48
N GLU A 31 -7.35 -10.26 -6.38
CA GLU A 31 -7.60 -10.68 -7.76
C GLU A 31 -6.30 -10.98 -8.50
N HIS A 32 -5.33 -10.07 -8.42
CA HIS A 32 -4.02 -10.24 -9.05
C HIS A 32 -3.23 -11.45 -8.52
N LEU A 33 -3.33 -11.73 -7.22
CA LEU A 33 -2.68 -12.88 -6.59
C LEU A 33 -3.46 -14.19 -6.76
N ASN A 34 -4.76 -14.12 -7.06
CA ASN A 34 -5.69 -15.23 -6.94
C ASN A 34 -5.61 -15.91 -5.55
N LEU A 35 -5.54 -15.09 -4.49
CA LEU A 35 -5.47 -15.50 -3.09
C LEU A 35 -6.48 -14.73 -2.25
N ASP A 36 -7.03 -15.38 -1.23
CA ASP A 36 -7.98 -14.74 -0.31
C ASP A 36 -7.30 -14.36 1.01
N SER A 37 -7.78 -13.31 1.66
CA SER A 37 -7.36 -12.92 3.01
C SER A 37 -8.40 -12.00 3.64
N ARG A 38 -8.28 -11.77 4.95
CA ARG A 38 -9.16 -10.82 5.64
C ARG A 38 -8.65 -9.40 5.42
N TYR A 39 -9.57 -8.47 5.13
CA TYR A 39 -9.21 -7.06 5.03
C TYR A 39 -8.55 -6.56 6.33
N ILE A 40 -7.47 -5.79 6.18
CA ILE A 40 -6.82 -5.05 7.26
C ILE A 40 -6.77 -3.57 6.90
N GLN A 41 -7.03 -2.72 7.89
CA GLN A 41 -6.96 -1.27 7.74
C GLN A 41 -5.51 -0.81 7.72
N ILE A 42 -5.26 0.25 6.95
CA ILE A 42 -3.97 0.93 6.91
C ILE A 42 -3.93 2.00 7.99
N GLU A 43 -2.83 2.03 8.73
CA GLU A 43 -2.54 3.07 9.69
C GLU A 43 -1.63 4.13 9.07
N TYR A 44 -2.18 5.34 8.87
CA TYR A 44 -1.42 6.47 8.35
C TYR A 44 -0.79 7.25 9.52
N ASN A 45 0.52 7.13 9.70
CA ASN A 45 1.26 7.82 10.75
C ASN A 45 2.76 7.86 10.45
N THR A 46 3.28 9.03 10.10
CA THR A 46 4.70 9.20 9.74
C THR A 46 5.66 8.89 10.88
N ASN A 47 5.32 9.25 12.13
CA ASN A 47 6.18 8.97 13.28
C ASN A 47 6.35 7.46 13.50
N ILE A 48 5.26 6.70 13.36
CA ILE A 48 5.31 5.24 13.53
C ILE A 48 6.12 4.59 12.40
N VAL A 49 6.02 5.10 11.16
CA VAL A 49 6.88 4.61 10.07
C VAL A 49 8.36 4.81 10.40
N GLU A 50 8.74 5.98 10.92
CA GLU A 50 10.14 6.29 11.24
C GLU A 50 10.68 5.43 12.39
N ASP A 51 9.82 5.02 13.33
CA ASP A 51 10.20 4.17 14.47
C ASP A 51 10.25 2.67 14.13
N PHE A 52 9.34 2.18 13.26
CA PHE A 52 9.12 0.74 13.06
C PHE A 52 9.51 0.21 11.67
N CYS A 53 9.42 1.02 10.63
CA CYS A 53 9.71 0.55 9.28
C CYS A 53 11.22 0.65 8.96
N PRO A 54 11.71 -0.10 7.96
CA PRO A 54 13.07 0.08 7.48
C PRO A 54 13.37 1.55 7.15
N LYS A 55 14.60 1.99 7.46
CA LYS A 55 15.02 3.38 7.22
C LYS A 55 14.72 3.81 5.79
N GLN A 56 14.19 5.02 5.64
CA GLN A 56 13.80 5.63 4.36
C GLN A 56 12.59 4.97 3.67
N SER A 57 11.89 4.04 4.32
CA SER A 57 10.64 3.51 3.76
C SER A 57 9.49 4.52 3.87
N VAL A 58 8.58 4.47 2.90
CA VAL A 58 7.31 5.21 2.91
C VAL A 58 6.20 4.47 3.67
N GLY A 59 6.45 3.22 4.03
CA GLY A 59 5.54 2.36 4.77
C GLY A 59 6.04 0.92 4.83
N CYS A 60 5.41 0.08 5.66
CA CYS A 60 5.77 -1.33 5.74
C CYS A 60 4.60 -2.19 6.20
N TYR A 61 4.65 -3.46 5.80
CA TYR A 61 3.87 -4.53 6.38
C TYR A 61 4.67 -5.17 7.51
N THR A 62 4.03 -5.44 8.64
CA THR A 62 4.58 -6.25 9.73
C THR A 62 3.63 -7.39 10.07
N SER A 63 4.19 -8.56 10.38
CA SER A 63 3.44 -9.75 10.79
C SER A 63 2.90 -9.68 12.23
N ALA A 64 3.21 -8.60 12.97
CA ALA A 64 2.65 -8.34 14.29
C ALA A 64 1.10 -8.28 14.25
N ASP A 65 0.45 -8.75 15.32
CA ASP A 65 -1.00 -8.66 15.54
C ASP A 65 -1.88 -9.11 14.37
N ARG A 66 -1.53 -10.23 13.72
CA ARG A 66 -2.22 -10.80 12.53
C ARG A 66 -2.03 -10.01 11.23
N GLY A 67 -1.08 -9.09 11.21
CA GLY A 67 -0.75 -8.27 10.06
C GLY A 67 -1.16 -6.81 10.29
N ARG A 68 -0.18 -5.91 10.21
CA ARG A 68 -0.39 -4.46 10.30
C ARG A 68 0.33 -3.79 9.14
N ILE A 69 -0.35 -2.85 8.48
CA ILE A 69 0.23 -2.02 7.43
C ILE A 69 0.26 -0.58 7.94
N ILE A 70 1.45 0.02 7.92
CA ILE A 70 1.69 1.38 8.41
C ILE A 70 2.32 2.18 7.28
N VAL A 71 1.79 3.37 7.01
CA VAL A 71 2.18 4.21 5.87
C VAL A 71 2.33 5.65 6.33
N ARG A 72 3.24 6.41 5.70
CA ARG A 72 3.39 7.84 6.01
C ARG A 72 2.12 8.60 5.62
N ASP A 73 1.75 9.58 6.44
CA ASP A 73 0.60 10.44 6.17
C ASP A 73 0.89 11.50 5.08
N ASP A 74 2.17 11.71 4.75
CA ASP A 74 2.65 12.61 3.70
C ASP A 74 2.91 11.91 2.36
N LEU A 75 2.45 10.67 2.19
CA LEU A 75 2.65 9.90 0.96
C LEU A 75 2.04 10.63 -0.26
N SER A 76 2.86 10.86 -1.28
CA SER A 76 2.43 11.49 -2.52
C SER A 76 1.26 10.73 -3.15
N LYS A 77 0.20 11.45 -3.52
CA LYS A 77 -0.97 10.92 -4.22
C LYS A 77 -0.60 10.15 -5.48
N THR A 78 0.48 10.53 -6.17
CA THR A 78 0.97 9.84 -7.36
C THR A 78 1.41 8.41 -7.06
N HIS A 79 1.99 8.17 -5.88
CA HIS A 79 2.54 6.86 -5.50
C HIS A 79 1.62 6.09 -4.55
N HIS A 80 0.59 6.75 -4.02
CA HIS A 80 -0.26 6.23 -2.97
C HIS A 80 -0.78 4.83 -3.29
N ASP A 81 -1.54 4.69 -4.37
CA ASP A 81 -2.28 3.45 -4.64
C ASP A 81 -1.34 2.28 -4.93
N VAL A 82 -0.25 2.48 -5.67
CA VAL A 82 0.74 1.42 -5.95
C VAL A 82 1.57 1.02 -4.73
N VAL A 83 1.81 1.95 -3.80
CA VAL A 83 2.44 1.63 -2.52
C VAL A 83 1.50 0.79 -1.68
N ILE A 84 0.24 1.22 -1.54
CA ILE A 84 -0.79 0.48 -0.81
C ILE A 84 -1.01 -0.91 -1.41
N PHE A 85 -1.14 -1.00 -2.74
CA PHE A 85 -1.27 -2.25 -3.47
C PHE A 85 -0.11 -3.21 -3.17
N GLY A 86 1.13 -2.69 -3.18
CA GLY A 86 2.32 -3.48 -2.86
C GLY A 86 2.28 -4.04 -1.43
N LEU A 87 1.91 -3.21 -0.45
CA LEU A 87 1.83 -3.62 0.96
C LEU A 87 0.70 -4.65 1.20
N TYR A 88 -0.43 -4.52 0.51
CA TYR A 88 -1.47 -5.54 0.55
C TYR A 88 -1.03 -6.84 -0.12
N THR A 89 -0.32 -6.75 -1.24
CA THR A 89 0.26 -7.92 -1.91
C THR A 89 1.24 -8.67 -1.00
N ASP A 90 2.10 -7.96 -0.27
CA ASP A 90 3.00 -8.56 0.73
C ASP A 90 2.22 -9.22 1.88
N TYR A 91 1.19 -8.52 2.40
CA TYR A 91 0.32 -9.05 3.44
C TYR A 91 -0.38 -10.34 3.00
N ILE A 92 -1.04 -10.34 1.84
CA ILE A 92 -1.83 -11.48 1.33
C ILE A 92 -0.92 -12.69 1.08
N GLN A 93 0.27 -12.47 0.49
CA GLN A 93 1.24 -13.55 0.32
C GLN A 93 1.65 -14.14 1.68
N HIS A 94 2.02 -13.30 2.63
CA HIS A 94 2.46 -13.76 3.95
C HIS A 94 1.33 -14.46 4.72
N SER A 95 0.10 -13.94 4.66
CA SER A 95 -1.03 -14.56 5.36
C SER A 95 -1.40 -15.94 4.82
N ASN A 96 -1.13 -16.20 3.53
CA ASN A 96 -1.46 -17.47 2.88
C ASN A 96 -0.30 -18.47 2.88
N THR A 97 0.94 -18.00 2.79
CA THR A 97 2.11 -18.87 2.55
C THR A 97 3.16 -18.79 3.65
N GLY A 98 3.08 -17.80 4.54
CA GLY A 98 4.13 -17.48 5.51
C GLY A 98 5.39 -16.84 4.90
N LEU A 99 5.40 -16.60 3.57
CA LEU A 99 6.53 -16.04 2.84
C LEU A 99 6.08 -14.84 2.00
N ILE A 100 7.05 -13.98 1.65
CA ILE A 100 6.85 -12.84 0.76
C ILE A 100 7.83 -12.98 -0.40
N ASP A 101 7.31 -13.14 -1.62
CA ASP A 101 8.12 -13.02 -2.83
C ASP A 101 8.12 -11.55 -3.28
N SER A 102 9.18 -10.84 -2.90
CA SER A 102 9.36 -9.43 -3.28
C SER A 102 9.48 -9.23 -4.79
N SER A 103 9.79 -10.29 -5.54
CA SER A 103 9.83 -10.28 -7.00
C SER A 103 8.41 -10.22 -7.57
N LEU A 104 7.56 -11.13 -7.10
CA LEU A 104 6.15 -11.16 -7.43
C LEU A 104 5.46 -9.84 -7.05
N THR A 105 5.69 -9.31 -5.85
CA THR A 105 5.14 -8.02 -5.43
C THR A 105 5.52 -6.89 -6.40
N CYS A 106 6.77 -6.88 -6.83
CA CYS A 106 7.27 -5.90 -7.79
C CYS A 106 6.55 -6.01 -9.15
N ASP A 107 6.44 -7.21 -9.72
CA ASP A 107 5.78 -7.44 -11.00
C ASP A 107 4.29 -7.07 -10.93
N LEU A 108 3.63 -7.41 -9.83
CA LEU A 108 2.22 -7.09 -9.61
C LEU A 108 2.00 -5.58 -9.49
N LYS A 109 2.90 -4.82 -8.85
CA LYS A 109 2.81 -3.35 -8.81
C LYS A 109 2.87 -2.73 -10.22
N VAL A 110 3.73 -3.26 -11.09
CA VAL A 110 3.82 -2.82 -12.48
C VAL A 110 2.54 -3.15 -13.24
N ASN A 111 2.00 -4.36 -13.06
CA ASN A 111 0.75 -4.79 -13.72
C ASN A 111 -0.46 -3.99 -13.24
N TYR A 112 -0.58 -3.74 -11.95
CA TYR A 112 -1.59 -2.87 -11.36
C TYR A 112 -1.58 -1.48 -11.99
N LEU A 113 -0.41 -0.83 -12.07
CA LEU A 113 -0.27 0.48 -12.70
C LEU A 113 -0.65 0.47 -14.19
N LYS A 114 -0.36 -0.61 -14.91
CA LYS A 114 -0.78 -0.76 -16.31
C LYS A 114 -2.30 -0.92 -16.43
N ALA A 115 -2.93 -1.68 -15.54
CA ALA A 115 -4.38 -1.85 -15.49
C ALA A 115 -5.09 -0.50 -15.23
N GLU A 116 -4.51 0.32 -14.35
CA GLU A 116 -4.96 1.69 -14.05
C GLU A 116 -4.55 2.73 -15.12
N SER A 117 -4.01 2.30 -16.27
CA SER A 117 -3.54 3.17 -17.36
C SER A 117 -2.45 4.19 -16.97
N GLN A 118 -1.74 3.96 -15.86
CA GLN A 118 -0.66 4.81 -15.34
C GLN A 118 0.71 4.42 -15.92
N ASN A 119 0.82 4.36 -17.25
CA ASN A 119 1.96 3.78 -17.97
C ASN A 119 3.33 4.42 -17.61
N ASN A 120 3.38 5.74 -17.43
CA ASN A 120 4.62 6.42 -17.05
C ASN A 120 5.12 5.98 -15.68
N LEU A 121 4.21 5.81 -14.73
CA LEU A 121 4.53 5.33 -13.40
C LEU A 121 4.89 3.85 -13.44
N ALA A 122 4.18 3.04 -14.24
CA ALA A 122 4.50 1.63 -14.44
C ALA A 122 5.95 1.45 -14.94
N ASN A 123 6.39 2.27 -15.89
CA ASN A 123 7.77 2.26 -16.40
C ASN A 123 8.79 2.65 -15.32
N LEU A 124 8.49 3.64 -14.48
CA LEU A 124 9.33 4.03 -13.34
C LEU A 124 9.52 2.84 -12.38
N TYR A 125 8.42 2.19 -11.97
CA TYR A 125 8.47 1.05 -11.05
C TYR A 125 9.17 -0.16 -11.69
N SER A 126 8.95 -0.42 -12.97
CA SER A 126 9.65 -1.48 -13.71
C SER A 126 11.16 -1.26 -13.67
N GLY A 127 11.64 -0.02 -13.88
CA GLY A 127 13.07 0.29 -13.79
C GLY A 127 13.64 0.12 -12.37
N GLN A 128 12.88 0.51 -11.33
CA GLN A 128 13.29 0.32 -9.94
C GLN A 128 13.40 -1.16 -9.58
N CYS A 129 12.41 -1.94 -9.98
CA CYS A 129 12.39 -3.38 -9.86
C CYS A 129 13.62 -4.04 -10.49
N ASP A 130 13.91 -3.72 -11.76
CA ASP A 130 15.08 -4.23 -12.47
C ASP A 130 16.40 -3.91 -11.78
N ALA A 131 16.53 -2.70 -11.20
CA ALA A 131 17.71 -2.30 -10.45
C ALA A 131 17.88 -3.12 -9.16
N ILE A 132 16.78 -3.42 -8.46
CA ILE A 132 16.79 -4.29 -7.27
C ILE A 132 17.21 -5.70 -7.65
N TYR A 133 16.67 -6.26 -8.74
CA TYR A 133 17.05 -7.59 -9.21
C TYR A 133 18.52 -7.67 -9.61
N ARG A 134 19.03 -6.70 -10.39
CA ARG A 134 20.45 -6.66 -10.78
C ARG A 134 21.38 -6.57 -9.57
N ASN A 135 21.02 -5.79 -8.56
CA ASN A 135 21.81 -5.72 -7.32
C ASN A 135 21.76 -7.01 -6.50
N LYS A 136 20.65 -7.76 -6.50
CA LYS A 136 20.60 -9.10 -5.87
C LYS A 136 21.48 -10.11 -6.59
N VAL A 137 21.56 -10.05 -7.93
CA VAL A 137 22.46 -10.93 -8.72
C VAL A 137 23.93 -10.63 -8.47
N LEU A 138 24.31 -9.37 -8.26
CA LEU A 138 25.70 -8.97 -8.00
C LEU A 138 26.21 -9.30 -6.59
N VAL A 139 25.32 -9.58 -5.63
CA VAL A 139 25.68 -9.86 -4.21
C VAL A 139 25.74 -11.38 -3.94
N MET A 140 25.48 -12.23 -4.93
CA MET A 140 25.73 -13.66 -4.83
C MET A 140 27.19 -13.97 -5.21
N ASN A 141 28.12 -13.81 -4.25
CA ASN A 141 29.51 -14.30 -4.33
C ASN A 141 29.82 -15.19 -3.13
#